data_AF-A0A3P6R6I5-F1
#
_entry.id   AF-A0A3P6R6I5-F1
#
_cell.length_a   1.000
_cell.length_b   1.000
_cell.length_c   1.000
_cell.angle_alpha   90.00
_cell.angle_beta   90.00
_cell.angle_gamma   90.00
#
_symmetry.space_group_name_H-M   'P 1'
#
loop_
_entity.id
_entity.type
_entity.pdbx_description
1 polymer ?
#
loop_
_entity_poly.entity_id
_entity_poly.type
_entity_poly.pdbx_seq_one_letter_code
_entity_poly.pdbx_strand_id
1 'polypeptide(L)'
;MVLEWEPVYDLYYGATYGKLEDVDGSRIRTATFRLKRFYSPAESPRIWKKVQIHLAPRYSCKEFCEMALLFLNVRMSTEDHKKYGASLWFETMWKMYEFVEMGKNWGEDLPILFATLAYHNPDFMDWRPMYDSIFTRIIRAMGLCIREGKIVVGDGTGSSSLDGFAKFVSSTIGGPYSCQKHLDRMMKLIEPFMHPANESDHTATVLLFFQNLLREFAARYEEERVKKHRRKVAKEFYLNNNDIRLFVMSILQSLLYSLYSKDGKSYDLPAKLVMILAALEPGRVFPKFLEQQFLDADIKAVRNE
;
A
#
# COMPACT_ATOMS: atom_id res chain seq x y z
N MET A 1 -16.78 -24.67 3.08
CA MET A 1 -17.39 -24.35 4.39
C MET A 1 -17.94 -22.94 4.30
N VAL A 2 -19.22 -22.76 4.64
CA VAL A 2 -19.88 -21.44 4.74
C VAL A 2 -20.07 -21.16 6.23
N LEU A 3 -19.69 -19.98 6.70
CA LEU A 3 -19.79 -19.56 8.09
C LEU A 3 -20.81 -18.42 8.22
N GLU A 4 -21.61 -18.46 9.29
CA GLU A 4 -22.51 -17.38 9.65
C GLU A 4 -21.73 -16.20 10.25
N TRP A 5 -22.03 -15.00 9.77
CA TRP A 5 -21.29 -13.79 10.16
C TRP A 5 -21.83 -13.14 11.44
N GLU A 6 -23.12 -13.31 11.73
CA GLU A 6 -23.80 -12.63 12.86
C GLU A 6 -23.19 -12.99 14.23
N PRO A 7 -22.95 -14.28 14.57
CA PRO A 7 -22.34 -14.62 15.87
C PRO A 7 -20.93 -14.04 16.02
N VAL A 8 -20.17 -14.01 14.93
CA VAL A 8 -18.80 -13.44 14.92
C VAL A 8 -18.86 -11.92 15.09
N TYR A 9 -19.84 -11.27 14.47
CA TYR A 9 -20.09 -9.85 14.59
C TYR A 9 -20.45 -9.47 16.03
N ASP A 10 -21.44 -10.15 16.61
CA ASP A 10 -21.92 -9.85 17.95
C ASP A 10 -20.85 -10.13 19.01
N LEU A 11 -20.07 -11.20 18.84
CA LEU A 11 -18.93 -11.50 19.71
C LEU A 11 -17.86 -10.39 19.65
N TYR A 12 -17.41 -10.04 18.44
CA TYR A 12 -16.35 -9.03 18.28
C TYR A 12 -16.80 -7.64 18.74
N TYR A 13 -18.01 -7.24 18.34
CA TYR A 13 -18.57 -5.96 18.72
C TYR A 13 -18.82 -5.89 20.23
N GLY A 14 -19.39 -6.94 20.81
CA GLY A 14 -19.64 -7.06 22.25
C GLY A 14 -18.37 -6.94 23.08
N ALA A 15 -17.28 -7.59 22.63
CA ALA A 15 -15.97 -7.59 23.29
C ALA A 15 -15.18 -6.28 23.14
N THR A 16 -15.41 -5.52 22.06
CA THR A 16 -14.59 -4.33 21.74
C THR A 16 -15.30 -3.02 22.09
N TYR A 17 -16.61 -2.95 21.83
CA TYR A 17 -17.43 -1.74 21.96
C TYR A 17 -18.65 -1.95 22.87
N GLY A 18 -18.95 -3.19 23.22
CA GLY A 18 -20.06 -3.57 24.09
C GLY A 18 -19.65 -3.75 25.55
N LYS A 19 -20.44 -4.53 26.27
CA LYS A 19 -20.28 -4.82 27.71
C LYS A 19 -19.76 -6.23 27.99
N LEU A 20 -19.19 -6.90 26.99
CA LEU A 20 -18.73 -8.27 27.15
C LEU A 20 -17.29 -8.25 27.68
N GLU A 21 -17.15 -8.29 29.01
CA GLU A 21 -15.86 -8.09 29.70
C GLU A 21 -14.97 -9.35 29.68
N ASP A 22 -15.56 -10.54 29.52
CA ASP A 22 -14.83 -11.82 29.57
C ASP A 22 -13.95 -12.10 28.34
N VAL A 23 -14.16 -11.36 27.24
CA VAL A 23 -13.42 -11.55 25.98
C VAL A 23 -12.75 -10.25 25.58
N ASP A 24 -11.44 -10.33 25.41
CA ASP A 24 -10.63 -9.23 24.88
C ASP A 24 -10.74 -9.18 23.35
N GLY A 25 -11.39 -8.13 22.83
CA GLY A 25 -11.57 -7.89 21.40
C GLY A 25 -10.25 -7.89 20.60
N SER A 26 -9.15 -7.43 21.21
CA SER A 26 -7.84 -7.40 20.55
C SER A 26 -7.32 -8.80 20.22
N ARG A 27 -7.60 -9.79 21.08
CA ARG A 27 -7.17 -11.19 20.92
C ARG A 27 -7.92 -11.90 19.81
N ILE A 28 -9.19 -11.55 19.59
CA ILE A 28 -10.04 -12.18 18.56
C ILE A 28 -10.01 -11.44 17.22
N ARG A 29 -9.49 -10.20 17.17
CA ARG A 29 -9.45 -9.36 15.96
C ARG A 29 -8.89 -10.08 14.73
N THR A 30 -7.71 -10.70 14.86
CA THR A 30 -7.07 -11.40 13.72
C THR A 30 -7.88 -12.61 13.27
N ALA A 31 -8.52 -13.32 14.19
CA ALA A 31 -9.41 -14.43 13.86
C ALA A 31 -10.64 -13.90 13.10
N THR A 32 -11.33 -12.88 13.63
CA THR A 32 -12.46 -12.20 12.98
C THR A 32 -12.12 -11.77 11.55
N PHE A 33 -11.00 -11.08 11.36
CA PHE A 33 -10.54 -10.66 10.04
C PHE A 33 -10.35 -11.85 9.07
N ARG A 34 -9.84 -12.98 9.56
CA ARG A 34 -9.62 -14.19 8.77
C ARG A 34 -10.91 -14.97 8.48
N LEU A 35 -11.95 -14.82 9.30
CA LEU A 35 -13.21 -15.56 9.13
C LEU A 35 -14.06 -15.01 7.98
N LYS A 36 -13.90 -13.72 7.63
CA LYS A 36 -14.69 -13.08 6.56
C LYS A 36 -14.61 -13.73 5.18
N ARG A 37 -13.54 -14.51 4.92
CA ARG A 37 -13.39 -15.30 3.68
C ARG A 37 -14.34 -16.49 3.57
N PHE A 38 -14.99 -16.87 4.67
CA PHE A 38 -15.93 -18.00 4.73
C PHE A 38 -17.40 -17.55 4.73
N TYR A 39 -17.66 -16.24 4.75
CA TYR A 39 -19.01 -15.71 4.63
C TYR A 39 -19.50 -15.88 3.19
N SER A 40 -20.78 -16.24 3.04
CA SER A 40 -21.41 -16.30 1.72
C SER A 40 -21.44 -14.90 1.08
N PRO A 41 -21.06 -14.75 -0.21
CA PRO A 41 -21.18 -13.47 -0.91
C PRO A 41 -22.58 -12.86 -0.84
N ALA A 42 -23.63 -13.69 -0.83
CA ALA A 42 -25.02 -13.26 -0.74
C ALA A 42 -25.38 -12.57 0.58
N GLU A 43 -24.60 -12.75 1.65
CA GLU A 43 -24.80 -12.09 2.95
C GLU A 43 -24.16 -10.69 2.99
N SER A 44 -23.30 -10.35 2.03
CA SER A 44 -22.61 -9.05 1.96
C SER A 44 -23.54 -7.83 2.05
N PRO A 45 -24.75 -7.80 1.44
CA PRO A 45 -25.70 -6.71 1.63
C PRO A 45 -26.21 -6.57 3.07
N ARG A 46 -26.43 -7.69 3.77
CA ARG A 46 -26.87 -7.68 5.18
C ARG A 46 -25.74 -7.25 6.11
N ILE A 47 -24.54 -7.74 5.87
CA ILE A 47 -23.32 -7.30 6.56
C ILE A 47 -23.14 -5.79 6.37
N TRP A 48 -23.24 -5.30 5.13
CA TRP A 48 -23.11 -3.88 4.84
C TRP A 48 -24.18 -3.06 5.56
N LYS A 49 -25.45 -3.48 5.52
CA LYS A 49 -26.53 -2.82 6.26
C LYS A 49 -26.25 -2.73 7.76
N LYS A 50 -25.65 -3.77 8.35
CA LYS A 50 -25.26 -3.77 9.77
C LYS A 50 -24.09 -2.82 10.03
N VAL A 51 -23.07 -2.81 9.17
CA VAL A 51 -21.91 -1.91 9.28
C VAL A 51 -22.31 -0.44 9.09
N GLN A 52 -23.24 -0.15 8.18
CA GLN A 52 -23.75 1.20 7.91
C GLN A 52 -24.39 1.88 9.13
N ILE A 53 -24.88 1.11 10.10
CA ILE A 53 -25.45 1.64 11.35
C ILE A 53 -24.41 2.52 12.07
N HIS A 54 -23.11 2.20 11.93
CA HIS A 54 -22.00 2.94 12.54
C HIS A 54 -21.68 4.27 11.86
N LEU A 55 -22.36 4.61 10.76
CA LEU A 55 -22.31 5.96 10.19
C LEU A 55 -23.18 6.96 10.96
N ALA A 56 -24.07 6.48 11.84
CA ALA A 56 -24.91 7.35 12.63
C ALA A 56 -24.06 8.21 13.61
N PRO A 57 -24.44 9.47 13.90
CA PRO A 57 -23.64 10.38 14.73
C PRO A 57 -23.27 9.89 16.13
N ARG A 58 -23.95 8.87 16.64
CA ARG A 58 -23.67 8.26 17.95
C ARG A 58 -22.43 7.36 17.98
N TYR A 59 -21.91 6.97 16.82
CA TYR A 59 -20.76 6.08 16.67
C TYR A 59 -19.55 6.86 16.15
N SER A 60 -18.36 6.31 16.41
CA SER A 60 -17.13 6.91 15.89
C SER A 60 -16.84 6.46 14.46
N CYS A 61 -16.23 7.33 13.65
CA CYS A 61 -15.75 6.93 12.32
C CYS A 61 -14.69 5.81 12.39
N LYS A 62 -13.93 5.74 13.49
CA LYS A 62 -12.96 4.68 13.76
C LYS A 62 -13.66 3.31 13.89
N GLU A 63 -14.73 3.26 14.68
CA GLU A 63 -15.56 2.06 14.86
C GLU A 63 -16.18 1.61 13.54
N PHE A 64 -16.74 2.53 12.75
CA PHE A 64 -17.21 2.21 11.41
C PHE A 64 -16.12 1.60 10.53
N CYS A 65 -14.93 2.21 10.47
CA CYS A 65 -13.81 1.71 9.66
C CYS A 65 -13.33 0.32 10.11
N GLU A 66 -13.25 0.09 11.42
CA GLU A 66 -12.85 -1.20 12.00
C GLU A 66 -13.87 -2.29 11.63
N MET A 67 -15.16 -2.03 11.83
CA MET A 67 -16.22 -2.99 11.49
C MET A 67 -16.28 -3.25 9.98
N ALA A 68 -16.08 -2.22 9.16
CA ALA A 68 -15.98 -2.36 7.71
C ALA A 68 -14.77 -3.24 7.31
N LEU A 69 -13.60 -2.99 7.87
CA LEU A 69 -12.37 -3.75 7.58
C LEU A 69 -12.51 -5.23 7.96
N LEU A 70 -13.14 -5.52 9.10
CA LEU A 70 -13.27 -6.87 9.63
C LEU A 70 -14.35 -7.70 8.94
N PHE A 71 -15.45 -7.10 8.51
CA PHE A 71 -16.61 -7.85 8.01
C PHE A 71 -16.86 -7.71 6.50
N LEU A 72 -16.43 -6.63 5.86
CA LEU A 72 -16.57 -6.52 4.40
C LEU A 72 -15.58 -7.45 3.70
N ASN A 73 -16.15 -8.36 2.91
CA ASN A 73 -15.36 -9.30 2.11
C ASN A 73 -14.88 -8.59 0.83
N VAL A 74 -13.57 -8.67 0.59
CA VAL A 74 -12.86 -8.13 -0.59
C VAL A 74 -12.24 -9.24 -1.46
N ARG A 75 -12.55 -10.50 -1.12
CA ARG A 75 -12.06 -11.71 -1.79
C ARG A 75 -13.25 -12.53 -2.29
N MET A 76 -14.00 -11.95 -3.21
CA MET A 76 -14.99 -12.63 -4.04
C MET A 76 -14.71 -12.34 -5.52
N SER A 77 -15.52 -12.90 -6.43
CA SER A 77 -15.40 -12.63 -7.86
C SER A 77 -15.81 -11.20 -8.20
N THR A 78 -15.38 -10.69 -9.36
CA THR A 78 -15.77 -9.36 -9.82
C THR A 78 -17.28 -9.26 -10.05
N GLU A 79 -17.90 -10.33 -10.53
CA GLU A 79 -19.36 -10.45 -10.69
C GLU A 79 -20.08 -10.34 -9.34
N ASP A 80 -19.60 -11.06 -8.32
CA ASP A 80 -20.15 -10.97 -6.97
C ASP A 80 -19.93 -9.58 -6.36
N HIS A 81 -18.77 -8.96 -6.60
CA HIS A 81 -18.50 -7.61 -6.14
C HIS A 81 -19.45 -6.58 -6.76
N LYS A 82 -19.84 -6.75 -8.03
CA LYS A 82 -20.81 -5.89 -8.70
C LYS A 82 -22.23 -6.09 -8.17
N LYS A 83 -22.60 -7.29 -7.74
CA LYS A 83 -23.96 -7.61 -7.28
C LYS A 83 -24.18 -7.46 -5.79
N TYR A 84 -23.21 -7.89 -4.98
CA TYR A 84 -23.35 -8.05 -3.53
C TYR A 84 -22.25 -7.35 -2.73
N GLY A 85 -21.06 -7.19 -3.31
CA GLY A 85 -19.87 -6.76 -2.59
C GLY A 85 -19.60 -5.27 -2.68
N ALA A 86 -18.53 -4.92 -3.40
CA ALA A 86 -17.91 -3.59 -3.34
C ALA A 86 -18.78 -2.51 -3.99
N SER A 87 -19.65 -2.87 -4.94
CA SER A 87 -20.59 -1.91 -5.55
C SER A 87 -21.52 -1.24 -4.53
N LEU A 88 -21.75 -1.87 -3.37
CA LEU A 88 -22.66 -1.35 -2.36
C LEU A 88 -22.02 -0.32 -1.42
N TRP A 89 -20.71 -0.42 -1.19
CA TRP A 89 -20.02 0.31 -0.13
C TRP A 89 -18.83 1.14 -0.61
N PHE A 90 -18.23 0.80 -1.76
CA PHE A 90 -16.98 1.41 -2.20
C PHE A 90 -17.08 2.92 -2.34
N GLU A 91 -18.13 3.42 -3.01
CA GLU A 91 -18.32 4.86 -3.21
C GLU A 91 -18.46 5.61 -1.88
N THR A 92 -19.21 5.04 -0.91
CA THR A 92 -19.35 5.61 0.42
C THR A 92 -18.01 5.66 1.15
N MET A 93 -17.27 4.55 1.16
CA MET A 93 -15.96 4.45 1.80
C MET A 93 -14.95 5.39 1.15
N TRP A 94 -14.97 5.52 -0.17
CA TRP A 94 -14.08 6.41 -0.91
C TRP A 94 -14.37 7.88 -0.62
N LYS A 95 -15.65 8.30 -0.67
CA LYS A 95 -16.04 9.67 -0.31
C LYS A 95 -15.62 10.00 1.11
N MET A 96 -15.86 9.09 2.07
CA MET A 96 -15.40 9.28 3.44
C MET A 96 -13.88 9.46 3.49
N TYR A 97 -13.13 8.61 2.78
CA TYR A 97 -11.68 8.72 2.68
C TYR A 97 -11.23 10.07 2.12
N GLU A 98 -11.89 10.60 1.10
CA GLU A 98 -11.60 11.93 0.52
C GLU A 98 -11.81 13.05 1.54
N PHE A 99 -12.86 12.98 2.36
CA PHE A 99 -13.13 13.95 3.42
C PHE A 99 -12.22 13.82 4.66
N VAL A 100 -11.50 12.70 4.82
CA VAL A 100 -10.53 12.57 5.91
C VAL A 100 -9.32 13.45 5.64
N GLU A 101 -9.23 14.56 6.35
CA GLU A 101 -7.98 15.30 6.51
C GLU A 101 -6.98 14.46 7.31
N MET A 102 -5.76 14.34 6.81
CA MET A 102 -4.63 13.72 7.52
C MET A 102 -4.42 14.47 8.83
N GLY A 103 -4.54 13.77 9.97
CA GLY A 103 -4.56 14.34 11.32
C GLY A 103 -5.72 13.85 12.18
N LYS A 104 -6.66 13.10 11.62
CA LYS A 104 -7.66 12.33 12.37
C LYS A 104 -7.22 10.86 12.48
N ASN A 105 -7.23 10.31 13.69
CA ASN A 105 -6.80 8.94 14.03
C ASN A 105 -7.73 7.81 13.48
N TRP A 106 -8.37 8.02 12.33
CA TRP A 106 -9.24 7.03 11.70
C TRP A 106 -9.06 7.07 10.18
N GLY A 107 -9.22 5.90 9.55
CA GLY A 107 -9.06 5.75 8.10
C GLY A 107 -7.67 5.34 7.63
N GLU A 108 -6.71 5.14 8.55
CA GLU A 108 -5.35 4.64 8.25
C GLU A 108 -5.36 3.26 7.57
N ASP A 109 -6.35 2.44 7.87
CA ASP A 109 -6.55 1.10 7.29
C ASP A 109 -7.37 1.10 5.98
N LEU A 110 -7.90 2.23 5.54
CA LEU A 110 -8.67 2.28 4.28
C LEU A 110 -7.81 2.01 3.04
N PRO A 111 -6.57 2.53 2.92
CA PRO A 111 -5.68 2.18 1.82
C PRO A 111 -5.47 0.67 1.68
N ILE A 112 -5.29 -0.08 2.78
CA ILE A 112 -5.10 -1.53 2.70
C ILE A 112 -6.37 -2.26 2.22
N LEU A 113 -7.56 -1.75 2.58
CA LEU A 113 -8.84 -2.26 2.09
C LEU A 113 -8.97 -2.06 0.57
N PHE A 114 -8.74 -0.83 0.08
CA PHE A 114 -8.80 -0.50 -1.34
C PHE A 114 -7.73 -1.26 -2.14
N ALA A 115 -6.51 -1.35 -1.62
CA ALA A 115 -5.42 -2.08 -2.24
C ALA A 115 -5.75 -3.57 -2.39
N THR A 116 -6.35 -4.17 -1.35
CA THR A 116 -6.73 -5.59 -1.38
C THR A 116 -7.86 -5.83 -2.39
N LEU A 117 -8.82 -4.91 -2.52
CA LEU A 117 -9.84 -4.99 -3.57
C LEU A 117 -9.21 -4.89 -4.97
N ALA A 118 -8.36 -3.90 -5.23
CA ALA A 118 -7.65 -3.75 -6.50
C ALA A 118 -6.78 -4.97 -6.83
N TYR A 119 -6.12 -5.55 -5.82
CA TYR A 119 -5.31 -6.75 -5.97
C TYR A 119 -6.14 -7.97 -6.34
N HIS A 120 -7.32 -8.19 -5.76
CA HIS A 120 -8.09 -9.39 -6.09
C HIS A 120 -9.01 -9.19 -7.30
N ASN A 121 -9.44 -7.95 -7.57
CA ASN A 121 -10.46 -7.60 -8.54
C ASN A 121 -10.06 -6.33 -9.31
N PRO A 122 -8.99 -6.39 -10.12
CA PRO A 122 -8.47 -5.21 -10.82
C PRO A 122 -9.42 -4.68 -11.90
N ASP A 123 -10.33 -5.52 -12.39
CA ASP A 123 -11.39 -5.24 -13.37
C ASP A 123 -12.71 -4.80 -12.74
N PHE A 124 -12.77 -4.64 -11.42
CA PHE A 124 -13.97 -4.19 -10.72
C PHE A 124 -14.40 -2.79 -11.17
N MET A 125 -13.44 -1.87 -11.30
CA MET A 125 -13.67 -0.48 -11.72
C MET A 125 -12.40 0.14 -12.33
N ASP A 126 -12.55 1.30 -12.94
CA ASP A 126 -11.41 2.13 -13.32
C ASP A 126 -10.82 2.82 -12.09
N TRP A 127 -9.59 2.46 -11.74
CA TRP A 127 -8.86 2.98 -10.57
C TRP A 127 -8.20 4.35 -10.82
N ARG A 128 -8.06 4.76 -12.09
CA ARG A 128 -7.32 5.98 -12.48
C ARG A 128 -7.80 7.26 -11.78
N PRO A 129 -9.10 7.51 -11.57
CA PRO A 129 -9.59 8.71 -10.89
C PRO A 129 -9.07 8.89 -9.46
N MET A 130 -8.62 7.80 -8.82
CA MET A 130 -8.17 7.80 -7.43
C MET A 130 -6.69 8.16 -7.26
N TYR A 131 -5.89 8.06 -8.33
CA TYR A 131 -4.44 8.11 -8.24
C TYR A 131 -3.93 9.46 -7.74
N ASP A 132 -4.50 10.58 -8.18
CA ASP A 132 -4.05 11.88 -7.69
C ASP A 132 -4.26 12.01 -6.17
N SER A 133 -5.39 11.54 -5.64
CA SER A 133 -5.67 11.52 -4.20
C SER A 133 -4.70 10.61 -3.44
N ILE A 134 -4.52 9.37 -3.90
CA ILE A 134 -3.62 8.39 -3.26
C ILE A 134 -2.17 8.86 -3.28
N PHE A 135 -1.62 9.24 -4.44
CA PHE A 135 -0.22 9.64 -4.55
C PHE A 135 0.08 10.92 -3.76
N THR A 136 -0.86 11.87 -3.73
CA THR A 136 -0.72 13.06 -2.88
C THR A 136 -0.65 12.68 -1.40
N ARG A 137 -1.46 11.70 -0.97
CA ARG A 137 -1.44 11.19 0.41
C ARG A 137 -0.16 10.42 0.73
N ILE A 138 0.41 9.69 -0.22
CA ILE A 138 1.73 9.03 -0.07
C ILE A 138 2.83 10.07 0.18
N ILE A 139 2.89 11.11 -0.66
CA ILE A 139 3.87 12.21 -0.53
C ILE A 139 3.74 12.89 0.85
N ARG A 140 2.50 13.13 1.30
CA ARG A 140 2.21 13.67 2.65
C ARG A 140 2.64 12.72 3.76
N ALA A 141 2.36 11.42 3.64
CA ALA A 141 2.72 10.41 4.63
C ALA A 141 4.24 10.27 4.78
N MET A 142 5.01 10.53 3.71
CA MET A 142 6.48 10.60 3.77
C MET A 142 7.01 11.96 4.27
N GLY A 143 6.14 12.91 4.59
CA GLY A 143 6.50 14.25 5.07
C GLY A 143 7.09 15.16 3.99
N LEU A 144 6.91 14.85 2.70
CA LEU A 144 7.56 15.56 1.58
C LEU A 144 6.77 16.76 1.06
N CYS A 145 5.81 17.29 1.82
CA CYS A 145 5.03 18.45 1.39
C CYS A 145 5.79 19.75 1.60
N ILE A 146 6.18 20.39 0.50
CA ILE A 146 6.66 21.77 0.48
C ILE A 146 5.44 22.68 0.54
N ARG A 147 5.12 23.27 1.70
CA ARG A 147 4.33 24.51 1.75
C ARG A 147 5.31 25.66 1.85
N GLU A 148 5.13 26.65 0.98
CA GLU A 148 5.89 27.91 0.87
C GLU A 148 6.59 28.31 2.19
N GLY A 149 7.88 28.00 2.29
CA GLY A 149 8.76 28.45 3.37
C GLY A 149 8.61 27.77 4.74
N LYS A 150 7.72 26.79 4.92
CA LYS A 150 7.65 25.99 6.16
C LYS A 150 7.43 24.52 5.84
N ILE A 151 8.45 23.71 6.13
CA ILE A 151 8.33 22.25 6.19
C ILE A 151 7.42 21.96 7.39
N VAL A 152 6.20 21.48 7.11
CA VAL A 152 5.32 21.00 8.17
C VAL A 152 5.88 19.65 8.60
N VAL A 153 6.37 19.58 9.84
CA VAL A 153 6.57 18.31 10.52
C VAL A 153 5.19 17.68 10.64
N GLY A 154 4.88 16.74 9.76
CA GLY A 154 3.71 15.88 9.93
C GLY A 154 3.84 15.21 11.30
N ASP A 155 2.74 15.14 12.03
CA ASP A 155 2.61 14.59 13.40
C ASP A 155 2.91 13.08 13.52
N GLY A 156 3.65 12.49 12.56
CA GLY A 156 4.03 11.08 12.57
C GLY A 156 2.88 10.10 12.30
N THR A 157 1.63 10.56 12.23
CA THR A 157 0.44 9.70 12.07
C THR A 157 0.34 9.07 10.68
N GLY A 158 1.05 9.61 9.67
CA GLY A 158 1.07 9.05 8.31
C GLY A 158 1.81 7.71 8.16
N SER A 159 2.67 7.36 9.13
CA SER A 159 3.56 6.19 9.05
C SER A 159 2.82 4.85 8.99
N SER A 160 1.70 4.72 9.71
CA SER A 160 0.90 3.48 9.76
C SER A 160 0.27 3.09 8.42
N SER A 161 0.07 4.07 7.52
CA SER A 161 -0.60 3.86 6.23
C SER A 161 0.35 3.52 5.07
N LEU A 162 1.68 3.61 5.27
CA LEU A 162 2.66 3.40 4.19
C LEU A 162 2.60 2.00 3.59
N ASP A 163 2.29 0.97 4.39
CA ASP A 163 2.11 -0.40 3.90
C ASP A 163 0.89 -0.52 2.98
N GLY A 164 -0.27 0.02 3.41
CA GLY A 164 -1.48 0.03 2.60
C GLY A 164 -1.30 0.79 1.29
N PHE A 165 -0.58 1.90 1.32
CA PHE A 165 -0.21 2.65 0.11
C PHE A 165 0.73 1.88 -0.82
N ALA A 166 1.79 1.28 -0.26
CA ALA A 166 2.72 0.45 -1.01
C ALA A 166 1.99 -0.70 -1.72
N LYS A 167 1.07 -1.36 -1.01
CA LYS A 167 0.21 -2.39 -1.59
C LYS A 167 -0.69 -1.84 -2.70
N PHE A 168 -1.28 -0.66 -2.51
CA PHE A 168 -2.15 -0.05 -3.53
C PHE A 168 -1.37 0.22 -4.83
N VAL A 169 -0.20 0.84 -4.73
CA VAL A 169 0.68 1.10 -5.87
C VAL A 169 1.09 -0.22 -6.53
N SER A 170 1.59 -1.18 -5.75
CA SER A 170 1.96 -2.51 -6.26
C SER A 170 0.80 -3.19 -6.98
N SER A 171 -0.42 -3.11 -6.45
CA SER A 171 -1.60 -3.79 -7.00
C SER A 171 -2.11 -3.16 -8.30
N THR A 172 -1.80 -1.89 -8.53
CA THR A 172 -2.30 -1.09 -9.66
C THR A 172 -1.25 -0.81 -10.73
N ILE A 173 -0.03 -1.35 -10.61
CA ILE A 173 0.96 -1.36 -11.70
C ILE A 173 0.59 -2.43 -12.75
N GLY A 174 0.90 -2.17 -14.02
CA GLY A 174 0.53 -3.04 -15.13
C GLY A 174 -0.97 -3.04 -15.45
N GLY A 175 -1.31 -3.74 -16.53
CA GLY A 175 -2.66 -3.81 -17.07
C GLY A 175 -3.24 -2.47 -17.57
N PRO A 176 -4.54 -2.45 -17.93
CA PRO A 176 -5.18 -1.31 -18.59
C PRO A 176 -5.22 -0.03 -17.74
N TYR A 177 -5.25 -0.17 -16.41
CA TYR A 177 -5.41 0.94 -15.48
C TYR A 177 -4.10 1.33 -14.79
N SER A 178 -2.93 1.05 -15.39
CA SER A 178 -1.65 1.19 -14.67
C SER A 178 -1.41 2.58 -14.05
N CYS A 179 -0.96 2.60 -12.78
CA CYS A 179 -0.54 3.83 -12.09
C CYS A 179 0.92 4.26 -12.37
N GLN A 180 1.63 3.61 -13.32
CA GLN A 180 3.06 3.83 -13.56
C GLN A 180 3.43 5.31 -13.77
N LYS A 181 2.61 6.07 -14.53
CA LYS A 181 2.86 7.50 -14.78
C LYS A 181 2.78 8.37 -13.51
N HIS A 182 2.00 7.96 -12.51
CA HIS A 182 1.91 8.63 -11.22
C HIS A 182 3.11 8.27 -10.35
N LEU A 183 3.57 7.02 -10.40
CA LEU A 183 4.82 6.60 -9.77
C LEU A 183 6.00 7.39 -10.33
N ASP A 184 6.15 7.49 -11.65
CA ASP A 184 7.24 8.24 -12.28
C ASP A 184 7.27 9.72 -11.84
N ARG A 185 6.09 10.35 -11.73
CA ARG A 185 5.96 11.73 -11.25
C ARG A 185 6.35 11.85 -9.77
N MET A 186 5.89 10.92 -8.93
CA MET A 186 6.26 10.89 -7.51
C MET A 186 7.77 10.66 -7.32
N MET A 187 8.37 9.77 -8.11
CA MET A 187 9.80 9.49 -8.02
C MET A 187 10.66 10.71 -8.37
N LYS A 188 10.26 11.53 -9.36
CA LYS A 188 10.93 12.81 -9.65
C LYS A 188 10.87 13.80 -8.48
N LEU A 189 9.82 13.77 -7.67
CA LEU A 189 9.70 14.59 -6.46
C LEU A 189 10.53 14.03 -5.30
N ILE A 190 10.64 12.71 -5.20
CA ILE A 190 11.41 12.02 -4.15
C ILE A 190 12.92 12.10 -4.40
N GLU A 191 13.35 12.06 -5.66
CA GLU A 191 14.76 11.95 -6.05
C GLU A 191 15.69 12.95 -5.35
N PRO A 192 15.37 14.26 -5.23
CA PRO A 192 16.21 15.22 -4.52
C PRO A 192 16.41 14.91 -3.04
N PHE A 193 15.43 14.31 -2.36
CA PHE A 193 15.50 13.95 -0.93
C PHE A 193 16.34 12.68 -0.67
N MET A 194 16.60 11.92 -1.73
CA MET A 194 17.41 10.69 -1.66
C MET A 194 18.87 10.94 -2.00
N HIS A 195 19.20 12.12 -2.54
CA HIS A 195 20.58 12.49 -2.85
C HIS A 195 21.41 12.63 -1.56
N PRO A 196 22.65 12.10 -1.48
CA PRO A 196 23.50 12.14 -0.27
C PRO A 196 23.77 13.54 0.31
N ALA A 197 23.62 14.58 -0.52
CA ALA A 197 23.78 15.97 -0.09
C ALA A 197 22.58 16.51 0.70
N ASN A 198 21.40 15.88 0.58
CA ASN A 198 20.12 16.36 1.11
C ASN A 198 19.50 15.37 2.11
N GLU A 199 20.31 14.47 2.67
CA GLU A 199 19.88 13.44 3.62
C GLU A 199 19.24 14.06 4.87
N SER A 200 18.10 13.52 5.28
CA SER A 200 17.32 13.97 6.45
C SER A 200 16.43 12.84 6.98
N ASP A 201 15.67 13.08 8.06
CA ASP A 201 14.68 12.13 8.60
C ASP A 201 13.65 11.66 7.55
N HIS A 202 13.39 12.49 6.53
CA HIS A 202 12.54 12.14 5.40
C HIS A 202 13.12 10.99 4.57
N THR A 203 14.45 10.89 4.43
CA THR A 203 15.13 9.82 3.70
C THR A 203 14.80 8.46 4.33
N ALA A 204 14.81 8.35 5.66
CA ALA A 204 14.44 7.12 6.36
C ALA A 204 12.97 6.72 6.12
N THR A 205 12.06 7.70 6.09
CA THR A 205 10.63 7.46 5.83
C THR A 205 10.38 7.02 4.38
N VAL A 206 11.11 7.61 3.41
CA VAL A 206 11.07 7.18 2.00
C VAL A 206 11.62 5.76 1.86
N LEU A 207 12.72 5.42 2.51
CA LEU A 207 13.28 4.05 2.50
C LEU A 207 12.31 3.04 3.10
N LEU A 208 11.59 3.38 4.17
CA LEU A 208 10.53 2.54 4.73
C LEU A 208 9.40 2.31 3.72
N PHE A 209 8.98 3.35 3.00
CA PHE A 209 8.00 3.20 1.92
C PHE A 209 8.52 2.31 0.79
N PHE A 210 9.77 2.48 0.33
CA PHE A 210 10.36 1.62 -0.69
C PHE A 210 10.48 0.17 -0.23
N GLN A 211 10.83 -0.07 1.04
CA GLN A 211 10.84 -1.42 1.59
C GLN A 211 9.47 -2.10 1.48
N ASN A 212 8.40 -1.39 1.88
CA ASN A 212 7.03 -1.91 1.76
C ASN A 212 6.63 -2.09 0.28
N LEU A 213 6.92 -1.11 -0.58
CA LEU A 213 6.57 -1.15 -1.99
C LEU A 213 7.24 -2.31 -2.73
N LEU A 214 8.55 -2.51 -2.51
CA LEU A 214 9.30 -3.60 -3.12
C LEU A 214 8.88 -4.95 -2.56
N ARG A 215 8.55 -5.05 -1.26
CA ARG A 215 7.98 -6.29 -0.68
C ARG A 215 6.68 -6.66 -1.37
N GLU A 216 5.72 -5.73 -1.47
CA GLU A 216 4.41 -5.99 -2.10
C GLU A 216 4.55 -6.27 -3.60
N PHE A 217 5.46 -5.59 -4.30
CA PHE A 217 5.70 -5.82 -5.73
C PHE A 217 6.36 -7.18 -5.98
N ALA A 218 7.37 -7.55 -5.20
CA ALA A 218 8.03 -8.85 -5.29
C ALA A 218 7.06 -10.00 -4.97
N ALA A 219 6.18 -9.83 -3.96
CA ALA A 219 5.14 -10.81 -3.64
C ALA A 219 4.18 -11.01 -4.83
N ARG A 220 3.72 -9.92 -5.46
CA ARG A 220 2.89 -9.98 -6.66
C ARG A 220 3.63 -10.65 -7.83
N TYR A 221 4.89 -10.27 -8.07
CA TYR A 221 5.72 -10.89 -9.10
C TYR A 221 5.82 -12.40 -8.90
N GLU A 222 6.09 -12.86 -7.66
CA GLU A 222 6.17 -14.28 -7.33
C GLU A 222 4.85 -15.00 -7.62
N GLU A 223 3.71 -14.41 -7.22
CA GLU A 223 2.37 -14.97 -7.47
C GLU A 223 2.01 -15.06 -8.96
N GLU A 224 2.41 -14.10 -9.78
CA GLU A 224 2.01 -14.04 -11.18
C GLU A 224 2.98 -14.74 -12.13
N ARG A 225 4.27 -14.81 -11.77
CA ARG A 225 5.35 -15.28 -12.66
C ARG A 225 5.96 -16.61 -12.22
N VAL A 226 6.08 -16.85 -10.92
CA VAL A 226 6.85 -17.98 -10.36
C VAL A 226 5.93 -19.11 -9.90
N LYS A 227 4.89 -18.80 -9.12
CA LYS A 227 4.02 -19.82 -8.52
C LYS A 227 3.25 -20.61 -9.58
N LYS A 228 3.07 -21.91 -9.31
CA LYS A 228 2.23 -22.83 -10.11
C LYS A 228 0.76 -22.42 -10.06
N HIS A 229 0.28 -22.06 -8.87
CA HIS A 229 -1.08 -21.58 -8.66
C HIS A 229 -1.07 -20.06 -8.62
N ARG A 230 -1.37 -19.46 -9.79
CA ARG A 230 -1.31 -18.01 -9.98
C ARG A 230 -2.57 -17.30 -9.47
N ARG A 231 -2.43 -15.98 -9.28
CA ARG A 231 -3.53 -15.05 -9.00
C ARG A 231 -4.69 -15.25 -10.00
N LYS A 232 -5.92 -15.39 -9.50
CA LYS A 232 -7.12 -15.66 -10.32
C LYS A 232 -7.72 -14.37 -10.89
N VAL A 233 -7.03 -13.75 -11.83
CA VAL A 233 -7.50 -12.57 -12.59
C VAL A 233 -7.21 -12.76 -14.08
N ALA A 234 -7.83 -11.95 -14.94
CA ALA A 234 -7.55 -11.98 -16.38
C ALA A 234 -6.06 -11.67 -16.66
N LYS A 235 -5.49 -12.35 -17.66
CA LYS A 235 -4.04 -12.26 -18.00
C LYS A 235 -3.60 -10.85 -18.36
N GLU A 236 -4.50 -10.00 -18.84
CA GLU A 236 -4.21 -8.60 -19.15
C GLU A 236 -3.81 -7.78 -17.92
N PHE A 237 -4.18 -8.22 -16.70
CA PHE A 237 -3.77 -7.59 -15.44
C PHE A 237 -2.51 -8.19 -14.82
N TYR A 238 -1.89 -9.17 -15.46
CA TYR A 238 -0.61 -9.71 -14.99
C TYR A 238 0.53 -8.75 -15.37
N LEU A 239 1.55 -8.70 -14.52
CA LEU A 239 2.79 -7.99 -14.80
C LEU A 239 3.47 -8.57 -16.05
N ASN A 240 3.61 -7.73 -17.06
CA ASN A 240 4.44 -8.02 -18.23
C ASN A 240 5.88 -7.51 -18.00
N ASN A 241 6.81 -7.92 -18.87
CA ASN A 241 8.23 -7.54 -18.74
C ASN A 241 8.44 -6.02 -18.82
N ASN A 242 7.61 -5.31 -19.60
CA ASN A 242 7.71 -3.86 -19.69
C ASN A 242 7.23 -3.17 -18.39
N ASP A 243 6.18 -3.67 -17.75
CA ASP A 243 5.70 -3.14 -16.47
C ASP A 243 6.77 -3.27 -15.38
N ILE A 244 7.40 -4.45 -15.28
CA ILE A 244 8.48 -4.73 -14.33
C ILE A 244 9.67 -3.80 -14.61
N ARG A 245 10.06 -3.68 -15.88
CA ARG A 245 11.16 -2.82 -16.30
C ARG A 245 10.90 -1.36 -15.93
N LEU A 246 9.72 -0.83 -16.25
CA LEU A 246 9.39 0.57 -15.95
C LEU A 246 9.39 0.81 -14.44
N PHE A 247 8.74 -0.07 -13.67
CA PHE A 247 8.75 -0.01 -12.21
C PHE A 247 10.16 0.04 -11.62
N VAL A 248 11.03 -0.90 -12.02
CA VAL A 248 12.42 -0.98 -11.55
C VAL A 248 13.18 0.30 -11.88
N MET A 249 13.08 0.77 -13.13
CA MET A 249 13.82 1.95 -13.59
C MET A 249 13.39 3.24 -12.86
N SER A 250 12.11 3.36 -12.48
CA SER A 250 11.60 4.54 -11.77
C SER A 250 12.15 4.67 -10.36
N ILE A 251 12.47 3.55 -9.69
CA ILE A 251 12.93 3.53 -8.29
C ILE A 251 14.46 3.46 -8.20
N LEU A 252 15.11 2.81 -9.17
CA LEU A 252 16.53 2.46 -9.13
C LEU A 252 17.43 3.67 -8.82
N GLN A 253 17.24 4.81 -9.48
CA GLN A 253 18.12 5.96 -9.28
C GLN A 253 18.07 6.49 -7.84
N SER A 254 16.88 6.58 -7.24
CA SER A 254 16.71 7.06 -5.88
C SER A 254 17.33 6.12 -4.84
N LEU A 255 17.25 4.80 -5.06
CA LEU A 255 17.91 3.83 -4.18
C LEU A 255 19.43 3.85 -4.32
N LEU A 256 19.93 4.02 -5.55
CA LEU A 256 21.35 4.14 -5.79
C LEU A 256 21.94 5.34 -5.06
N TYR A 257 21.25 6.49 -5.04
CA TYR A 257 21.70 7.63 -4.25
C TYR A 257 21.79 7.33 -2.75
N SER A 258 20.82 6.61 -2.18
CA SER A 258 20.85 6.25 -0.76
C SER A 258 21.95 5.25 -0.36
N LEU A 259 22.63 4.62 -1.33
CA LEU A 259 23.81 3.79 -1.03
C LEU A 259 25.03 4.63 -0.62
N TYR A 260 25.03 5.93 -0.94
CA TYR A 260 26.12 6.85 -0.65
C TYR A 260 25.80 7.77 0.55
N SER A 261 24.79 7.42 1.35
CA SER A 261 24.43 8.12 2.61
C SER A 261 25.63 8.33 3.51
N LYS A 262 25.70 9.48 4.19
CA LYS A 262 26.82 9.84 5.06
C LYS A 262 26.76 9.12 6.40
N ASP A 263 25.56 8.71 6.83
CA ASP A 263 25.36 7.97 8.05
C ASP A 263 25.70 6.49 7.85
N GLY A 264 26.97 6.15 8.11
CA GLY A 264 27.53 4.80 7.95
C GLY A 264 26.91 3.69 8.80
N LYS A 265 25.76 3.93 9.44
CA LYS A 265 25.00 2.97 10.25
C LYS A 265 23.88 2.24 9.48
N SER A 266 23.57 2.62 8.23
CA SER A 266 22.38 2.09 7.52
C SER A 266 22.59 1.73 6.03
N TYR A 267 23.78 1.28 5.60
CA TYR A 267 23.96 0.80 4.22
C TYR A 267 23.21 -0.49 3.89
N ASP A 268 22.83 -1.26 4.91
CA ASP A 268 22.25 -2.60 4.73
C ASP A 268 20.86 -2.56 4.07
N LEU A 269 19.99 -1.61 4.46
CA LEU A 269 18.64 -1.54 3.88
C LEU A 269 18.67 -1.11 2.40
N PRO A 270 19.27 0.02 2.00
CA PRO A 270 19.35 0.39 0.58
C PRO A 270 19.97 -0.70 -0.30
N ALA A 271 21.05 -1.36 0.17
CA ALA A 271 21.67 -2.46 -0.55
C ALA A 271 20.70 -3.64 -0.74
N LYS A 272 19.98 -4.05 0.31
CA LYS A 272 18.93 -5.07 0.22
C LYS A 272 17.84 -4.70 -0.80
N LEU A 273 17.41 -3.44 -0.82
CA LEU A 273 16.38 -2.96 -1.75
C LEU A 273 16.88 -2.98 -3.20
N VAL A 274 18.13 -2.59 -3.45
CA VAL A 274 18.75 -2.71 -4.79
C VAL A 274 18.85 -4.17 -5.21
N MET A 275 19.17 -5.09 -4.30
CA MET A 275 19.20 -6.52 -4.61
C MET A 275 17.81 -7.08 -4.97
N ILE A 276 16.73 -6.59 -4.36
CA ILE A 276 15.36 -6.93 -4.79
C ILE A 276 15.12 -6.44 -6.22
N LEU A 277 15.52 -5.21 -6.56
CA LEU A 277 15.42 -4.72 -7.94
C LEU A 277 16.26 -5.57 -8.91
N ALA A 278 17.46 -5.99 -8.52
CA ALA A 278 18.32 -6.83 -9.32
C ALA A 278 17.73 -8.23 -9.55
N ALA A 279 17.00 -8.77 -8.58
CA ALA A 279 16.26 -10.02 -8.76
C ALA A 279 15.10 -9.88 -9.76
N LEU A 280 14.51 -8.68 -9.88
CA LEU A 280 13.43 -8.39 -10.82
C LEU A 280 13.93 -8.11 -12.25
N GLU A 281 15.00 -7.32 -12.41
CA GLU A 281 15.53 -6.90 -13.73
C GLU A 281 17.08 -6.81 -13.70
N PRO A 282 17.79 -7.95 -13.65
CA PRO A 282 19.24 -7.98 -13.41
C PRO A 282 20.05 -7.27 -14.50
N GLY A 283 19.63 -7.43 -15.76
CA GLY A 283 20.32 -6.88 -16.94
C GLY A 283 20.36 -5.35 -17.01
N ARG A 284 19.63 -4.65 -16.15
CA ARG A 284 19.65 -3.17 -16.06
C ARG A 284 20.19 -2.68 -14.74
N VAL A 285 19.87 -3.38 -13.65
CA VAL A 285 20.27 -2.96 -12.31
C VAL A 285 21.78 -3.14 -12.13
N PHE A 286 22.34 -4.30 -12.49
CA PHE A 286 23.77 -4.55 -12.29
C PHE A 286 24.68 -3.62 -13.09
N PRO A 287 24.47 -3.38 -14.40
CA PRO A 287 25.30 -2.43 -15.14
C PRO A 287 25.29 -1.04 -14.50
N LYS A 288 24.10 -0.52 -14.18
CA LYS A 288 23.96 0.82 -13.59
C LYS A 288 24.58 0.93 -12.19
N PHE A 289 24.45 -0.11 -11.38
CA PHE A 289 25.10 -0.17 -10.07
C PHE A 289 26.63 -0.18 -10.22
N LEU A 290 27.17 -1.04 -11.08
CA LEU A 290 28.60 -1.16 -11.30
C LEU A 290 29.20 0.14 -11.86
N GLU A 291 28.57 0.77 -12.86
CA GLU A 291 28.99 2.05 -13.43
C GLU A 291 29.21 3.11 -12.35
N GLN A 292 28.30 3.22 -11.38
CA GLN A 292 28.44 4.18 -10.29
C GLN A 292 29.52 3.81 -9.28
N GLN A 293 29.73 2.52 -9.01
CA GLN A 293 30.82 2.06 -8.13
C GLN A 293 32.20 2.32 -8.75
N PHE A 294 32.36 2.05 -10.05
CA PHE A 294 33.60 2.36 -10.76
C PHE A 294 33.87 3.86 -10.79
N LEU A 295 32.86 4.69 -11.08
CA LEU A 295 33.00 6.15 -11.08
C LEU A 295 33.43 6.69 -9.70
N ASP A 296 32.87 6.17 -8.61
CA ASP A 296 33.25 6.57 -7.25
C ASP A 296 34.69 6.12 -6.89
N ALA A 297 35.10 4.93 -7.33
CA ALA A 297 36.46 4.45 -7.16
C ALA A 297 37.49 5.34 -7.88
N ASP A 298 37.21 5.72 -9.13
CA ASP A 298 38.08 6.60 -9.92
C ASP A 298 38.20 8.00 -9.30
N ILE A 299 37.09 8.58 -8.80
CA ILE A 299 37.09 9.88 -8.12
C ILE A 299 37.95 9.84 -6.83
N LYS A 300 37.88 8.73 -6.07
CA LYS A 300 38.70 8.55 -4.87
C LYS A 300 40.18 8.37 -5.19
N ALA A 301 40.52 7.73 -6.31
CA ALA A 301 41.90 7.61 -6.76
C ALA A 301 42.50 8.98 -7.10
N VAL A 302 41.79 9.82 -7.86
CA VAL A 302 42.24 11.17 -8.26
C VAL A 302 42.35 12.15 -7.08
N ARG A 303 41.56 11.98 -6.02
CA ARG A 303 41.63 12.85 -4.82
C ARG A 303 42.77 12.52 -3.85
N ASN A 304 43.39 11.35 -4.01
CA ASN A 304 44.49 10.88 -3.16
C ASN A 304 45.87 11.07 -3.82
N GLU A 305 45.92 11.68 -5.02
CA GLU A 305 47.12 12.18 -5.70
C GLU A 305 47.22 13.71 -5.56
#